data_AF-A0A507ZVR6-F1
#
_entry.id   AF-A0A507ZVR6-F1
#
_cell.length_a   1.000
_cell.length_b   1.000
_cell.length_c   1.000
_cell.angle_alpha   90.00
_cell.angle_beta   90.00
_cell.angle_gamma   90.00
#
_symmetry.space_group_name_H-M   'P 1'
#
loop_
_entity.id
_entity.type
_entity.pdbx_description
1 polymer ?
#
loop_
_entity_poly.entity_id
_entity_poly.type
_entity_poly.pdbx_seq_one_letter_code
_entity_poly.pdbx_strand_id
1 'polypeptide(L)' 'MKKLLAVTALFLAFGFNSTDAIAKEKEQECADFAWVAASNWCSNRDGGCSDYQYWVFTDIAYNECMN' A
#
# COMPACT_ATOMS: atom_id res chain seq x y z
N MET A 1 -14.91 51.24 -15.81
CA MET A 1 -15.51 50.72 -14.57
C MET A 1 -14.57 49.68 -13.99
N LYS A 2 -14.09 49.88 -12.75
CA LYS A 2 -13.28 48.91 -12.00
C LYS A 2 -14.18 47.76 -11.57
N LYS A 3 -13.82 46.52 -11.92
CA LYS A 3 -14.28 45.31 -11.22
C LYS A 3 -13.11 44.34 -11.11
N LEU A 4 -12.25 44.59 -10.12
CA LEU A 4 -11.48 43.51 -9.51
C LEU A 4 -12.51 42.63 -8.80
N LEU A 5 -12.68 41.39 -9.26
CA LEU A 5 -13.34 40.37 -8.48
C LEU A 5 -12.25 39.42 -7.99
N ALA A 6 -12.14 39.39 -6.67
CA ALA A 6 -11.20 38.63 -5.89
C ALA A 6 -11.24 37.15 -6.28
N VAL A 7 -10.14 36.67 -6.88
CA VAL A 7 -9.83 35.24 -6.97
C VAL A 7 -9.15 34.85 -5.65
N THR A 8 -9.90 34.90 -4.56
CA THR A 8 -9.45 34.43 -3.24
C THR A 8 -10.53 33.58 -2.61
N ALA A 9 -10.82 32.48 -3.27
CA ALA A 9 -11.46 31.28 -2.75
C ALA A 9 -11.06 30.22 -3.77
N LEU A 10 -10.35 29.14 -3.46
CA LEU A 10 -10.73 28.17 -2.45
C LEU A 10 -9.59 27.13 -2.39
N PHE A 11 -8.58 27.32 -1.54
CA PHE A 11 -7.58 26.29 -1.26
C PHE A 11 -7.61 25.94 0.22
N LEU A 12 -8.76 25.44 0.70
CA LEU A 12 -8.89 24.86 2.04
C LEU A 12 -9.24 23.36 2.00
N ALA A 13 -9.05 22.70 0.86
CA ALA A 13 -9.42 21.28 0.68
C ALA A 13 -8.23 20.29 0.82
N PHE A 14 -7.06 20.71 1.29
CA PHE A 14 -5.88 19.81 1.38
C PHE A 14 -5.80 19.01 2.70
N GLY A 15 -6.77 19.13 3.61
CA GLY A 15 -6.67 18.57 4.96
C GLY A 15 -7.18 17.14 5.18
N PHE A 16 -7.86 16.53 4.21
CA PHE A 16 -8.58 15.25 4.44
C PHE A 16 -8.05 14.04 3.66
N ASN A 17 -7.12 14.21 2.70
CA ASN A 17 -6.62 13.09 1.89
C ASN A 17 -5.40 12.37 2.50
N SER A 18 -4.73 12.95 3.51
CA SER A 18 -3.44 12.40 3.97
C SER A 18 -3.60 11.07 4.69
N THR A 19 -4.59 10.90 5.55
CA THR A 19 -4.73 9.67 6.35
C THR A 19 -5.11 8.47 5.47
N ASP A 20 -6.06 8.64 4.54
CA ASP A 20 -6.44 7.58 3.59
C ASP A 20 -5.32 7.29 2.58
N ALA A 21 -4.55 8.31 2.17
CA ALA A 21 -3.40 8.11 1.31
C ALA A 21 -2.29 7.32 2.03
N ILE A 22 -2.01 7.65 3.30
CA ILE A 22 -1.03 6.93 4.13
C ILE A 22 -1.46 5.48 4.37
N ALA A 23 -2.75 5.24 4.64
CA ALA A 23 -3.27 3.89 4.80
C ALA A 23 -3.07 3.05 3.52
N LYS A 24 -3.41 3.62 2.35
CA LYS A 24 -3.21 2.94 1.06
C LYS A 24 -1.75 2.73 0.70
N GLU A 25 -0.88 3.67 1.06
CA GLU A 25 0.56 3.53 0.87
C GLU A 25 1.09 2.37 1.71
N LYS A 26 0.70 2.28 2.99
CA LYS A 26 1.04 1.14 3.85
C LYS A 26 0.52 -0.20 3.30
N GLU A 27 -0.74 -0.24 2.85
CA GLU A 27 -1.32 -1.44 2.22
C GLU A 27 -0.52 -1.89 0.99
N GLN A 28 -0.14 -0.96 0.12
CA GLN A 28 0.65 -1.25 -1.08
C GLN A 28 2.06 -1.75 -0.72
N GLU A 29 2.75 -1.07 0.19
CA GLU A 29 4.10 -1.46 0.65
C GLU A 29 4.09 -2.85 1.28
N CYS A 30 3.09 -3.15 2.12
CA CYS A 30 2.95 -4.46 2.75
C CYS A 30 2.60 -5.56 1.75
N ALA A 31 1.81 -5.25 0.71
CA ALA A 31 1.53 -6.20 -0.37
C ALA A 31 2.82 -6.53 -1.14
N ASP A 32 3.59 -5.52 -1.56
CA ASP A 32 4.85 -5.70 -2.29
C ASP A 32 5.87 -6.49 -1.46
N PHE A 33 6.00 -6.16 -0.17
CA PHE A 33 6.84 -6.91 0.78
C PHE A 33 6.42 -8.38 0.86
N ALA A 34 5.12 -8.65 1.04
CA ALA A 34 4.60 -10.00 1.20
C ALA A 34 4.87 -10.88 -0.02
N TRP A 35 4.67 -10.35 -1.22
CA TRP A 35 4.96 -11.05 -2.47
C TRP A 35 6.45 -11.40 -2.61
N VAL A 36 7.34 -10.47 -2.27
CA VAL A 36 8.78 -10.68 -2.30
C VAL A 36 9.20 -11.73 -1.26
N ALA A 37 8.67 -11.64 -0.04
CA ALA A 37 8.95 -12.57 1.04
C ALA A 37 8.53 -14.00 0.68
N ALA A 38 7.30 -14.19 0.18
CA ALA A 38 6.81 -15.49 -0.26
C ALA A 38 7.62 -16.05 -1.45
N SER A 39 7.97 -15.19 -2.41
CA SER A 39 8.78 -15.59 -3.57
C SER A 39 10.18 -16.06 -3.17
N ASN A 40 10.85 -15.32 -2.29
CA ASN A 40 12.16 -15.69 -1.75
C ASN A 40 12.09 -16.97 -0.91
N TRP A 41 11.04 -17.12 -0.09
CA TRP A 41 10.86 -18.33 0.70
C TRP A 41 10.69 -19.55 -0.20
N CYS A 42 9.90 -19.43 -1.27
CA CYS A 42 9.66 -20.50 -2.22
C CYS A 42 10.84 -20.84 -3.11
N SER A 43 11.62 -19.84 -3.55
CA SER A 43 12.81 -20.06 -4.37
C SER A 43 13.94 -20.78 -3.62
N ASN A 44 13.97 -20.66 -2.30
CA ASN A 44 15.01 -21.26 -1.44
C ASN A 44 14.69 -22.70 -1.00
N ARG A 45 13.52 -23.24 -1.35
CA ARG A 45 13.14 -24.62 -1.01
C ARG A 45 13.43 -25.56 -2.16
N ASP A 46 14.01 -26.71 -1.83
CA ASP A 46 14.18 -27.80 -2.79
C ASP A 46 12.80 -28.36 -3.18
N GLY A 47 12.48 -28.33 -4.48
CA GLY A 47 11.14 -28.61 -5.01
C GLY A 47 10.16 -27.44 -4.99
N GLY A 48 10.56 -26.24 -4.55
CA GLY A 48 9.74 -25.03 -4.58
C GLY A 48 8.59 -25.01 -3.57
N CYS A 49 7.48 -24.38 -3.96
CA CYS A 49 6.24 -24.31 -3.18
C CYS A 49 5.05 -24.74 -4.03
N SER A 50 4.02 -25.28 -3.37
CA SER A 50 2.69 -25.28 -3.95
C SER A 50 2.07 -23.88 -3.94
N ASP A 51 1.11 -23.64 -4.82
CA ASP A 51 0.35 -22.38 -4.85
C ASP A 51 -0.29 -22.08 -3.49
N TYR A 52 -0.81 -23.11 -2.81
CA TYR A 52 -1.36 -22.96 -1.47
C TYR A 52 -0.32 -22.44 -0.47
N GLN A 53 0.89 -23.01 -0.46
CA GLN A 53 1.96 -22.55 0.43
C GLN A 53 2.40 -21.12 0.11
N TYR A 54 2.48 -20.78 -1.19
CA TYR A 54 2.82 -19.43 -1.63
C TYR A 54 1.80 -18.40 -1.14
N TRP A 55 0.50 -18.69 -1.29
CA TRP A 55 -0.58 -17.83 -0.82
C TRP A 55 -0.61 -17.71 0.71
N VAL A 56 -0.44 -18.81 1.44
CA VAL A 56 -0.39 -18.79 2.92
C VAL A 56 0.77 -17.92 3.41
N PHE A 57 1.95 -18.04 2.81
CA PHE A 57 3.09 -17.20 3.21
C PHE A 57 2.90 -15.73 2.85
N THR A 58 2.31 -15.45 1.68
CA THR A 58 1.97 -14.09 1.27
C THR A 58 1.00 -13.45 2.26
N ASP A 59 -0.07 -14.15 2.62
CA ASP A 59 -1.07 -13.65 3.58
C ASP A 59 -0.48 -13.40 4.98
N ILE A 60 0.33 -14.34 5.49
CA ILE A 60 1.02 -14.16 6.78
C ILE A 60 1.94 -12.94 6.75
N ALA A 61 2.80 -12.82 5.73
CA ALA A 61 3.73 -11.70 5.61
C ALA A 61 3.02 -10.34 5.47
N TYR A 62 1.90 -10.31 4.75
CA TYR A 62 1.07 -9.11 4.62
C TYR A 62 0.48 -8.70 5.96
N ASN A 63 -0.15 -9.64 6.67
CA ASN A 63 -0.80 -9.35 7.95
C ASN A 63 0.22 -8.94 9.03
N GLU A 64 1.41 -9.55 9.06
CA GLU A 64 2.50 -9.15 9.95
C GLU A 64 3.02 -7.73 9.66
N CYS A 65 3.10 -7.34 8.38
CA CYS A 65 3.49 -5.97 8.00
C CYS A 65 2.39 -4.93 8.32
N MET A 66 1.13 -5.32 8.19
CA MET A 66 -0.01 -4.44 8.46
C MET A 66 -0.23 -4.16 9.95
N ASN A 67 0.21 -5.05 10.83
CA ASN A 67 0.21 -4.88 12.29
C ASN A 67 1.25 -3.83 12.76
#